data_AF-A0A1G7HGA6-F1
#
_entry.id   AF-A0A1G7HGA6-F1
#
_cell.length_a   1.000
_cell.length_b   1.000
_cell.length_c   1.000
_cell.angle_alpha   90.00
_cell.angle_beta   90.00
_cell.angle_gamma   90.00
#
_symmetry.space_group_name_H-M   'P 1'
#
loop_
_entity.id
_entity.type
_entity.pdbx_description
1 polymer ?
#
loop_
_entity_poly.entity_id
_entity_poly.type
_entity_poly.pdbx_seq_one_letter_code
_entity_poly.pdbx_strand_id
1 'polypeptide(L)' 'MRLVDLRSDTLTRPTPAMRKAMAEAEVGDDVYGEDPTVSRLQAMAAEMLGAEAALFFPTGTMANQVALLHSSPR' A
#
# COMPACT_ATOMS: atom_id res chain seq x y z
N MET A 1 -15.62 -14.87 -26.03
CA MET A 1 -14.30 -15.28 -25.50
C MET A 1 -13.87 -14.30 -24.43
N ARG A 2 -13.36 -14.78 -23.29
CA ARG A 2 -12.68 -13.92 -22.32
C ARG A 2 -11.28 -13.65 -22.89
N LEU A 3 -10.94 -12.39 -23.13
CA LEU A 3 -9.62 -12.00 -23.62
C LEU A 3 -8.57 -12.37 -22.56
N VAL A 4 -7.50 -13.04 -22.96
CA VAL A 4 -6.31 -13.22 -22.11
C VAL A 4 -5.49 -11.94 -22.25
N ASP A 5 -5.44 -11.12 -21.20
CA ASP A 5 -4.76 -9.82 -21.21
C ASP A 5 -3.37 -9.96 -20.56
N LEU A 6 -2.32 -9.87 -21.39
CA LEU A 6 -0.92 -10.05 -20.99
C LEU A 6 -0.12 -8.74 -20.99
N ARG A 7 -0.80 -7.58 -21.01
CA ARG A 7 -0.13 -6.27 -21.09
C ARG A 7 0.68 -5.93 -19.84
N SER A 8 0.16 -6.28 -18.65
CA SER A 8 0.80 -6.04 -17.36
C SER A 8 0.04 -6.78 -16.25
N ASP A 9 0.71 -7.04 -15.13
CA ASP A 9 0.15 -7.52 -13.87
C ASP A 9 -0.67 -6.46 -13.12
N THR A 10 -0.49 -5.17 -13.43
CA THR A 10 -1.30 -4.06 -12.88
C THR A 10 -2.78 -4.13 -13.24
N LEU A 11 -3.16 -4.97 -14.22
CA LEU A 11 -4.56 -5.22 -14.59
C LEU A 11 -5.29 -6.21 -13.65
N THR A 12 -4.60 -6.70 -12.63
CA THR A 12 -5.19 -7.54 -11.58
C THR A 12 -6.43 -6.88 -10.98
N ARG A 13 -7.44 -7.70 -10.65
CA ARG A 13 -8.68 -7.25 -10.01
C ARG A 13 -8.73 -7.83 -8.60
N PRO A 14 -9.23 -7.07 -7.60
CA PRO A 14 -9.44 -7.60 -6.26
C PRO A 14 -10.32 -8.86 -6.28
N THR A 15 -9.85 -9.90 -5.59
CA THR A 15 -10.61 -11.14 -5.38
C THR A 15 -11.84 -10.87 -4.50
N PRO A 16 -12.85 -11.76 -4.47
CA PRO A 16 -13.99 -11.60 -3.57
C PRO A 16 -13.60 -11.47 -2.09
N ALA A 17 -12.61 -12.25 -1.64
CA ALA A 17 -12.09 -12.18 -0.28
C ALA A 17 -11.43 -10.82 0.02
N MET A 18 -10.64 -10.29 -0.92
CA MET A 18 -10.05 -8.96 -0.78
C MET A 18 -11.12 -7.86 -0.74
N ARG A 19 -12.18 -7.97 -1.56
CA ARG A 19 -13.31 -7.04 -1.52
C ARG A 19 -14.04 -7.05 -0.19
N LYS A 20 -14.25 -8.24 0.38
CA LYS A 20 -14.84 -8.39 1.71
C LYS A 20 -13.95 -7.74 2.78
N ALA A 21 -12.65 -8.05 2.78
CA ALA A 21 -11.70 -7.46 3.72
C ALA A 21 -11.63 -5.93 3.63
N MET A 22 -11.66 -5.36 2.43
CA MET A 22 -11.71 -3.90 2.25
C MET A 22 -13.00 -3.28 2.80
N ALA A 23 -14.14 -3.94 2.56
CA ALA A 23 -15.44 -3.43 3.01
C ALA A 23 -15.64 -3.53 4.53
N GLU A 24 -14.98 -4.49 5.17
CA GLU A 24 -15.07 -4.77 6.62
C GLU A 24 -13.90 -4.17 7.42
N ALA A 25 -12.97 -3.47 6.78
CA ALA A 25 -11.81 -2.91 7.45
C ALA A 25 -12.21 -1.83 8.47
N GLU A 26 -11.62 -1.89 9.66
CA GLU A 26 -11.63 -0.76 10.59
C GLU A 26 -10.73 0.34 10.02
N VAL A 27 -11.26 1.57 9.95
CA VAL A 27 -10.60 2.72 9.33
C VAL A 27 -10.63 3.93 10.27
N GLY A 28 -9.74 4.88 10.03
CA GLY A 28 -9.62 6.12 10.79
C GLY A 28 -9.01 7.23 9.94
N ASP A 29 -8.65 8.35 10.56
CA ASP A 29 -7.93 9.42 9.87
C ASP A 29 -6.42 9.13 9.89
N ASP A 30 -5.88 8.70 8.76
CA ASP A 30 -4.46 8.38 8.60
C ASP A 30 -3.54 9.61 8.77
N VAL A 31 -4.04 10.84 8.53
CA VAL A 31 -3.26 12.07 8.76
C VAL A 31 -2.94 12.24 10.25
N TYR A 32 -3.85 11.81 11.12
CA TYR A 32 -3.64 11.78 12.58
C TYR A 32 -3.07 10.45 13.08
N GLY A 33 -2.83 9.47 12.20
CA GLY A 33 -2.33 8.14 12.56
C GLY A 33 -3.38 7.26 13.26
N GLU A 34 -4.66 7.53 13.02
CA GLU A 34 -5.78 6.86 13.70
C GLU A 34 -6.36 5.70 12.89
N ASP A 35 -5.84 5.41 11.69
CA ASP A 35 -6.27 4.26 10.89
C ASP A 35 -5.56 2.96 11.33
N PRO A 36 -6.27 2.02 11.97
CA PRO A 36 -5.66 0.80 12.48
C PRO A 36 -5.26 -0.18 11.36
N THR A 37 -5.93 -0.13 10.21
CA THR A 37 -5.63 -1.01 9.08
C THR A 37 -4.37 -0.55 8.36
N VAL A 38 -4.19 0.75 8.15
CA VAL A 38 -2.96 1.32 7.59
C VAL A 38 -1.78 1.08 8.51
N SER A 39 -1.95 1.33 9.82
CA SER A 39 -0.92 1.08 10.83
C SER A 39 -0.45 -0.38 10.83
N ARG A 40 -1.39 -1.33 10.78
CA ARG A 40 -1.07 -2.77 10.72
C ARG A 40 -0.37 -3.16 9.42
N LEU A 41 -0.76 -2.59 8.27
CA LEU A 41 -0.11 -2.82 6.99
C LEU A 41 1.35 -2.35 7.03
N GLN A 42 1.61 -1.16 7.56
CA GLN A 42 2.95 -0.61 7.69
C GLN A 42 3.82 -1.41 8.66
N ALA A 43 3.29 -1.78 9.83
CA ALA A 43 4.01 -2.60 10.80
C ALA A 43 4.42 -3.95 10.20
N MET A 44 3.48 -4.62 9.51
CA MET A 44 3.76 -5.87 8.81
C MET A 44 4.83 -5.68 7.73
N ALA A 45 4.76 -4.62 6.93
CA ALA A 45 5.77 -4.36 5.88
C ALA A 45 7.16 -4.08 6.47
N ALA A 46 7.24 -3.31 7.56
CA ALA A 46 8.49 -3.02 8.27
C ALA A 46 9.12 -4.30 8.83
N GLU A 47 8.31 -5.15 9.48
CA GLU A 47 8.74 -6.46 9.99
C GLU A 47 9.24 -7.38 8.87
N MET A 48 8.46 -7.51 7.79
CA MET A 48 8.80 -8.36 6.65
C MET A 48 10.12 -7.96 5.97
N LEU A 49 10.45 -6.67 5.97
CA LEU A 49 11.65 -6.14 5.32
C LEU A 49 12.82 -5.89 6.29
N GLY A 50 12.62 -6.11 7.60
CA GLY A 50 13.62 -5.81 8.63
C GLY A 50 13.96 -4.32 8.74
N ALA A 51 13.00 -3.44 8.43
CA ALA A 51 13.15 -1.99 8.53
C ALA A 51 12.57 -1.46 9.85
N GLU A 52 13.02 -0.29 10.29
CA GLU A 52 12.50 0.35 11.51
C GLU A 52 11.04 0.82 11.36
N ALA A 53 10.64 1.24 10.15
CA ALA A 53 9.31 1.72 9.83
C ALA A 53 8.97 1.55 8.34
N ALA A 54 7.69 1.66 8.00
CA ALA A 54 7.20 1.69 6.63
C ALA A 54 6.09 2.75 6.46
N LEU A 55 5.86 3.19 5.22
CA LEU A 55 4.84 4.17 4.88
C LEU A 55 4.01 3.72 3.67
N PHE A 56 2.69 3.76 3.82
CA PHE A 56 1.76 3.44 2.73
C PHE A 56 1.64 4.62 1.76
N PHE A 57 1.69 4.34 0.46
CA PHE A 57 1.50 5.34 -0.59
C PHE A 57 0.48 4.85 -1.62
N PRO A 58 -0.30 5.75 -2.25
CA PRO A 58 -1.27 5.37 -3.29
C PRO A 58 -0.63 4.75 -4.55
N THR A 59 0.64 5.04 -4.84
CA THR A 59 1.35 4.53 -6.03
C THR A 59 2.83 4.30 -5.75
N GLY A 60 3.44 3.38 -6.50
CA GLY A 60 4.90 3.18 -6.47
C GLY A 60 5.68 4.41 -6.96
N THR A 61 5.13 5.19 -7.89
CA THR A 61 5.75 6.44 -8.33
C THR A 61 5.89 7.43 -7.18
N MET A 62 4.82 7.64 -6.39
CA MET A 62 4.87 8.53 -5.23
C MET A 62 5.87 8.03 -4.19
N ALA A 63 5.87 6.73 -3.90
CA ALA A 63 6.84 6.13 -2.97
C ALA A 63 8.29 6.42 -3.38
N ASN A 64 8.63 6.23 -4.66
CA ASN A 64 9.96 6.53 -5.19
C ASN A 64 10.29 8.03 -5.14
N GLN A 65 9.36 8.91 -5.51
CA GLN A 65 9.60 10.35 -5.47
C GLN A 65 9.85 10.85 -4.03
N VAL A 66 9.06 10.38 -3.06
CA VAL A 66 9.26 10.73 -1.65
C VAL A 66 10.60 10.21 -1.14
N ALA A 67 10.99 8.98 -1.48
CA ALA A 67 12.28 8.41 -1.10
C ALA A 67 13.47 9.23 -1.68
N LEU A 68 13.37 9.66 -2.93
CA LEU A 68 14.38 10.51 -3.57
C LEU A 68 14.45 11.89 -2.92
N LEU A 69 13.31 12.53 -2.66
CA LEU A 69 13.26 13.85 -2.00
C LEU A 69 13.82 13.79 -0.58
N HIS A 70 13.51 12.73 0.16
CA HIS A 70 14.05 12.49 1.51
C HIS A 70 15.58 12.33 1.50
N SER A 71 16.10 11.62 0.50
CA SER A 71 17.53 11.28 0.41
C SER A 71 18.38 12.35 -0.28
N SER A 72 17.77 13.39 -0.84
CA SER A 72 18.48 14.43 -1.59
C SER A 72 19.06 15.49 -0.64
N PRO A 73 20.30 15.97 -0.90
CA PRO A 73 20.86 17.11 -0.17
C PRO A 73 20.04 18.38 -0.47
N ARG A 74 19.94 19.26 0.54
CA ARG A 74 19.32 20.59 0.40
C ARG A 74 20.20 21.54 -0.39
#